data_AF-A0A9N7V5B3-F1
#
_entry.id   AF-A0A9N7V5B3-F1
#
_cell.length_a   1.000
_cell.length_b   1.000
_cell.length_c   1.000
_cell.angle_alpha   90.00
_cell.angle_beta   90.00
_cell.angle_gamma   90.00
#
_symmetry.space_group_name_H-M   'P 1'
#
loop_
_entity.id
_entity.type
_entity.pdbx_description
1 polymer ?
#
loop_
_entity_poly.entity_id
_entity_poly.type
_entity_poly.pdbx_seq_one_letter_code
_entity_poly.pdbx_strand_id
1 'polypeptide(L)'
;MDFKLWELLRHCVLVYMILELQWRPVVSAPEEHKSCSDLLSTISLSKLLHHEAKDLLKHYITFHGPRSNSSTEDVPDSTVSGVNVSEKLQDVYVKNELFRLHVLKVVQHHSEIFLNKEPVVGPLSRVKDRLLYHSIKVKHLLAGFFPDVPLPSKPALPRLTAGHTYAKKEYGWLVLVRLRDWEEHVLQLLEEMKNMCGQQRLKRLLHTFNSLL
;
A
#
# COMPACT_ATOMS: atom_id res chain seq x y z
N MET A 1 33.95 59.77 -21.09
CA MET A 1 33.09 58.61 -21.45
C MET A 1 31.64 59.11 -21.45
N ASP A 2 30.99 59.06 -22.61
CA ASP A 2 29.65 59.63 -22.81
C ASP A 2 28.58 58.83 -22.09
N PHE A 3 27.70 59.52 -21.36
CA PHE A 3 26.57 58.95 -20.62
C PHE A 3 25.65 58.09 -21.52
N LYS A 4 25.52 58.46 -22.80
CA LYS A 4 24.76 57.70 -23.80
C LYS A 4 25.34 56.32 -24.10
N LEU A 5 26.67 56.17 -24.06
CA LEU A 5 27.34 54.90 -24.32
C LEU A 5 27.09 53.90 -23.18
N TRP A 6 27.02 54.39 -21.94
CA TRP A 6 26.75 53.58 -20.76
C TRP A 6 25.30 53.05 -20.75
N GLU A 7 24.33 53.88 -21.15
CA GLU A 7 22.94 53.44 -21.30
C GLU A 7 22.78 52.36 -22.38
N LEU A 8 23.43 52.50 -23.53
CA LEU A 8 23.39 51.50 -24.61
C LEU A 8 24.00 50.16 -24.17
N LEU A 9 25.15 50.20 -23.47
CA LEU A 9 25.77 49.00 -22.92
C LEU A 9 24.86 48.30 -21.91
N ARG A 10 24.18 49.05 -21.03
CA ARG A 10 23.23 48.49 -20.07
C ARG A 10 22.07 47.77 -20.76
N HIS A 11 21.53 48.35 -21.82
CA HIS A 11 20.45 47.73 -22.58
C HIS A 11 20.92 46.48 -23.32
N CYS A 12 22.10 46.50 -23.95
CA CYS A 12 22.66 45.31 -24.61
C CYS A 12 22.88 44.15 -23.63
N VAL A 13 23.41 44.42 -22.43
CA VAL A 13 23.62 43.38 -21.40
C VAL A 13 22.29 42.80 -20.92
N LEU A 14 21.26 43.63 -20.72
CA LEU A 14 19.94 43.16 -20.32
C LEU A 14 19.28 42.29 -21.40
N VAL A 15 19.37 42.71 -22.67
CA VAL A 15 18.86 41.90 -23.80
C VAL A 15 19.60 40.58 -23.90
N TYR A 16 20.93 40.57 -23.74
CA TYR A 16 21.73 39.35 -23.77
C TYR A 16 21.38 38.40 -22.61
N MET A 17 21.18 38.93 -21.41
CA MET A 17 20.73 38.16 -20.25
C MET A 17 19.34 37.54 -20.46
N ILE A 18 18.40 38.28 -21.05
CA ILE A 18 17.05 37.78 -21.37
C ILE A 18 17.12 36.68 -22.44
N LEU A 19 17.95 36.86 -23.46
CA LEU A 19 18.16 35.83 -24.49
C LEU A 19 18.77 34.55 -23.91
N GLU A 20 19.79 34.65 -23.07
CA GLU A 20 20.40 33.51 -22.37
C GLU A 20 19.42 32.79 -21.42
N LEU A 21 18.51 33.53 -20.79
CA LEU A 21 17.45 32.97 -19.95
C LEU A 21 16.35 32.26 -20.76
N GLN A 22 16.01 32.77 -21.94
CA GLN A 22 14.98 32.18 -22.81
C GLN A 22 15.50 31.01 -23.67
N TRP A 23 16.81 30.91 -23.89
CA TRP A 23 17.43 29.88 -24.72
C TRP A 23 17.93 28.66 -23.96
N ARG A 24 17.85 28.65 -22.62
CA ARG A 24 18.00 27.40 -21.88
C ARG A 24 16.71 26.61 -22.06
N PRO A 25 16.72 25.46 -22.77
CA PRO A 25 15.58 24.57 -22.71
C PRO A 25 15.39 24.21 -21.24
N VAL A 26 14.32 24.74 -20.64
CA VAL A 26 13.83 24.25 -19.37
C VAL A 26 13.39 22.83 -19.66
N VAL A 27 14.29 21.87 -19.48
CA VAL A 27 13.95 20.46 -19.47
C VAL A 27 13.02 20.34 -18.27
N SER A 28 11.71 20.27 -18.53
CA SER A 28 10.72 19.94 -17.52
C SER A 28 11.25 18.73 -16.77
N ALA A 29 11.36 18.86 -15.44
CA ALA A 29 11.71 17.73 -14.60
C ALA A 29 10.80 16.56 -15.02
N PRO A 30 11.35 15.35 -15.22
CA PRO A 30 10.54 14.23 -15.65
C PRO A 30 9.42 14.08 -14.62
N GLU A 31 8.16 14.23 -15.05
CA GLU A 31 7.01 13.95 -14.21
C GLU A 31 7.17 12.51 -13.72
N GLU A 32 7.61 12.35 -12.46
CA GLU A 32 7.61 11.04 -11.83
C GLU A 32 6.20 10.50 -11.94
N HIS A 33 6.06 9.35 -12.60
CA HIS A 33 4.76 8.72 -12.77
C HIS A 33 4.13 8.53 -11.39
N LYS A 34 3.04 9.27 -11.13
CA LYS A 34 2.31 9.23 -9.86
C LYS A 34 2.03 7.79 -9.42
N SER A 35 1.68 6.90 -10.36
CA SER A 35 1.47 5.47 -10.12
C SER A 35 2.72 4.74 -9.59
N CYS A 36 3.91 5.08 -10.07
CA CYS A 36 5.17 4.48 -9.62
C CYS A 36 5.63 5.00 -8.27
N SER A 37 5.48 6.30 -8.03
CA SER A 37 5.68 6.88 -6.70
C SER A 37 4.68 6.28 -5.68
N ASP A 38 3.42 6.13 -6.08
CA ASP A 38 2.40 5.46 -5.30
C ASP A 38 2.76 3.98 -5.03
N LEU A 39 3.33 3.26 -6.00
CA LEU A 39 3.79 1.87 -5.82
C LEU A 39 4.90 1.79 -4.77
N LEU A 40 5.92 2.64 -4.85
CA LEU A 40 7.00 2.68 -3.86
C LEU A 40 6.48 3.03 -2.46
N SER A 41 5.54 3.97 -2.36
CA SER A 41 4.88 4.30 -1.10
C SER A 41 4.06 3.13 -0.54
N THR A 42 3.40 2.37 -1.42
CA THR A 42 2.60 1.20 -1.06
C THR A 42 3.49 0.07 -0.55
N ILE A 43 4.61 -0.20 -1.22
CA ILE A 43 5.61 -1.19 -0.77
C ILE A 43 6.14 -0.83 0.62
N SER A 44 6.46 0.44 0.84
CA SER A 44 6.94 0.92 2.15
C SER A 44 5.89 0.71 3.24
N LEU A 45 4.62 0.95 2.90
CA LEU A 45 3.48 0.71 3.78
C LEU A 45 3.27 -0.78 4.07
N SER A 46 3.36 -1.66 3.07
CA SER A 46 3.24 -3.12 3.26
C SER A 46 4.39 -3.67 4.11
N LYS A 47 5.61 -3.13 3.98
CA LYS A 47 6.75 -3.51 4.84
C LYS A 47 6.47 -3.17 6.31
N LEU A 48 5.91 -1.98 6.55
CA LEU A 48 5.49 -1.56 7.88
C LEU A 48 4.36 -2.45 8.42
N LEU A 49 3.33 -2.72 7.61
CA LEU A 49 2.21 -3.57 8.01
C LEU A 49 2.66 -5.00 8.32
N HIS A 50 3.53 -5.60 7.51
CA HIS A 50 4.12 -6.90 7.77
C HIS A 50 4.91 -6.93 9.10
N HIS A 51 5.69 -5.89 9.37
CA HIS A 51 6.42 -5.75 10.62
C HIS A 51 5.47 -5.61 11.83
N GLU A 52 4.48 -4.73 11.75
CA GLU A 52 3.46 -4.55 12.78
C GLU A 52 2.67 -5.85 13.04
N ALA A 53 2.36 -6.63 11.99
CA ALA A 53 1.70 -7.92 12.11
C ALA A 53 2.57 -8.97 12.81
N LYS A 54 3.88 -9.04 12.48
CA LYS A 54 4.85 -9.91 13.16
C LYS A 54 4.94 -9.60 14.66
N ASP A 55 5.08 -8.32 14.99
CA ASP A 55 5.20 -7.87 16.37
C ASP A 55 3.90 -8.09 17.14
N LEU A 56 2.75 -7.80 16.53
CA LEU A 56 1.45 -8.04 17.14
C LEU A 56 1.25 -9.53 17.43
N LEU A 57 1.58 -10.42 16.49
CA LEU A 57 1.49 -11.86 16.72
C LEU A 57 2.40 -12.32 17.86
N LYS A 58 3.64 -11.80 17.92
CA LYS A 58 4.57 -12.10 19.03
C LYS A 58 3.96 -11.70 20.37
N HIS A 59 3.44 -10.48 20.49
CA HIS A 59 2.76 -10.02 21.70
C HIS A 59 1.52 -10.85 22.04
N TYR A 60 0.74 -11.22 21.02
CA TYR A 60 -0.46 -12.05 21.18
C TYR A 60 -0.12 -13.43 21.76
N ILE A 61 0.94 -14.07 21.26
CA ILE A 61 1.43 -15.37 21.76
C ILE A 61 1.97 -15.23 23.18
N THR A 62 2.76 -14.20 23.47
CA THR A 62 3.27 -13.97 24.83
C THR A 62 2.14 -13.82 25.84
N PHE A 63 1.04 -13.15 25.45
CA PHE A 63 -0.07 -12.88 26.34
C PHE A 63 -1.06 -14.05 26.48
N HIS A 64 -1.38 -14.74 25.38
CA HIS A 64 -2.40 -15.79 25.36
C HIS A 64 -1.85 -17.22 25.42
N GLY A 65 -0.53 -17.39 25.29
CA GLY A 65 0.13 -18.69 25.18
C GLY A 65 0.22 -19.21 23.74
N PRO A 66 0.90 -20.35 23.53
CA PRO A 66 1.03 -20.97 22.22
C PRO A 66 -0.32 -21.57 21.76
N ARG A 67 -0.45 -21.72 20.43
CA ARG A 67 -1.63 -22.32 19.79
C ARG A 67 -1.84 -23.77 20.24
N SER A 68 -3.10 -24.14 20.49
CA SER A 68 -3.55 -25.53 20.43
C SER A 68 -4.03 -25.87 19.03
N ASN A 69 -3.85 -27.11 18.59
CA ASN A 69 -4.24 -27.55 17.25
C ASN A 69 -5.77 -27.56 17.08
N SER A 70 -6.35 -26.38 16.85
CA SER A 70 -7.74 -26.22 16.46
C SER A 70 -7.82 -25.54 15.10
N SER A 71 -8.60 -26.13 14.19
CA SER A 71 -8.90 -25.57 12.87
C SER A 71 -10.16 -24.74 12.98
N THR A 72 -10.07 -23.44 12.78
CA THR A 72 -11.22 -22.59 12.48
C THR A 72 -11.23 -22.31 10.99
N GLU A 73 -12.29 -22.75 10.30
CA GLU A 73 -12.42 -22.66 8.84
C GLU A 73 -12.72 -21.23 8.36
N ASP A 74 -13.25 -20.37 9.24
CA ASP A 74 -13.82 -19.07 8.87
C ASP A 74 -12.82 -17.89 8.82
N VAL A 75 -11.52 -18.14 8.68
CA VAL A 75 -10.50 -17.07 8.55
C VAL A 75 -10.06 -16.97 7.08
N PRO A 76 -9.69 -15.78 6.54
CA PRO A 76 -9.16 -15.68 5.19
C PRO A 76 -7.89 -16.52 5.05
N ASP A 77 -7.65 -17.13 3.89
CA ASP A 77 -6.38 -17.82 3.62
C ASP A 77 -5.22 -16.81 3.47
N SER A 78 -3.99 -17.34 3.50
CA SER A 78 -2.77 -16.53 3.39
C SER A 78 -2.25 -16.34 1.97
N THR A 79 -2.93 -16.89 0.97
CA THR A 79 -2.45 -16.82 -0.42
C THR A 79 -2.89 -15.53 -1.08
N VAL A 80 -2.27 -15.18 -2.21
CA VAL A 80 -2.80 -14.15 -3.13
C VAL A 80 -3.33 -14.87 -4.36
N SER A 81 -4.63 -14.70 -4.62
CA SER A 81 -5.34 -15.35 -5.74
C SER A 81 -5.38 -14.45 -6.96
N GLY A 82 -5.45 -15.06 -8.15
CA GLY A 82 -5.52 -14.34 -9.43
C GLY A 82 -4.44 -14.79 -10.42
N VAL A 83 -4.77 -14.77 -11.71
CA VAL A 83 -3.89 -15.22 -12.79
C VAL A 83 -2.95 -14.09 -13.20
N ASN A 84 -3.47 -12.88 -13.33
CA ASN A 84 -2.71 -11.69 -13.71
C ASN A 84 -2.53 -10.69 -12.56
N VAL A 85 -1.65 -9.70 -12.74
CA VAL A 85 -1.32 -8.70 -11.70
C VAL A 85 -2.55 -7.91 -11.25
N SER A 86 -3.45 -7.52 -12.16
CA SER A 86 -4.68 -6.81 -11.81
C SER A 86 -5.59 -7.64 -10.92
N GLU A 87 -5.83 -8.91 -11.25
CA GLU A 87 -6.63 -9.83 -10.44
C GLU A 87 -5.99 -10.06 -9.07
N LYS A 88 -4.66 -10.22 -9.03
CA LYS A 88 -3.93 -10.34 -7.76
C LYS A 88 -4.09 -9.09 -6.89
N LEU A 89 -4.00 -7.89 -7.47
CA LEU A 89 -4.25 -6.64 -6.72
C LEU A 89 -5.71 -6.49 -6.27
N GLN A 90 -6.66 -6.97 -7.07
CA GLN A 90 -8.08 -7.02 -6.67
C GLN A 90 -8.28 -7.97 -5.48
N ASP A 91 -7.65 -9.16 -5.49
CA ASP A 91 -7.64 -10.06 -4.33
C ASP A 91 -7.01 -9.38 -3.12
N VAL A 92 -5.89 -8.66 -3.32
CA VAL A 92 -5.26 -7.91 -2.22
C VAL A 92 -6.19 -6.84 -1.65
N TYR A 93 -6.91 -6.12 -2.50
CA TYR A 93 -7.92 -5.13 -2.07
C TYR A 93 -9.02 -5.80 -1.22
N VAL A 94 -9.59 -6.91 -1.70
CA VAL A 94 -10.65 -7.63 -0.97
C VAL A 94 -10.14 -8.20 0.34
N LYS A 95 -8.96 -8.83 0.34
CA LYS A 95 -8.37 -9.44 1.54
C LYS A 95 -7.93 -8.41 2.59
N ASN A 96 -7.50 -7.21 2.19
CA ASN A 96 -7.32 -6.10 3.13
C ASN A 96 -8.61 -5.82 3.93
N GLU A 97 -9.74 -5.71 3.23
CA GLU A 97 -11.04 -5.48 3.89
C GLU A 97 -11.46 -6.67 4.76
N LEU A 98 -11.26 -7.90 4.28
CA LEU A 98 -11.53 -9.10 5.08
C LEU A 98 -10.68 -9.11 6.36
N PHE A 99 -9.35 -9.06 6.26
CA PHE A 99 -8.47 -9.05 7.42
C PHE A 99 -8.80 -7.89 8.36
N ARG A 100 -9.15 -6.71 7.85
CA ARG A 100 -9.59 -5.58 8.68
C ARG A 100 -10.85 -5.91 9.50
N LEU A 101 -11.83 -6.56 8.90
CA LEU A 101 -13.05 -7.01 9.60
C LEU A 101 -12.74 -8.11 10.62
N HIS A 102 -11.87 -9.06 10.28
CA HIS A 102 -11.44 -10.11 11.20
C HIS A 102 -10.67 -9.54 12.40
N VAL A 103 -9.72 -8.62 12.18
CA VAL A 103 -8.98 -7.93 13.25
C VAL A 103 -9.92 -7.10 14.13
N LEU A 104 -10.89 -6.39 13.53
CA LEU A 104 -11.92 -5.69 14.31
C LEU A 104 -12.70 -6.65 15.22
N LYS A 105 -13.02 -7.85 14.74
CA LYS A 105 -13.64 -8.87 15.58
C LYS A 105 -12.73 -9.31 16.72
N VAL A 106 -11.43 -9.51 16.47
CA VAL A 106 -10.46 -9.83 17.53
C VAL A 106 -10.44 -8.74 18.61
N VAL A 107 -10.48 -7.46 18.22
CA VAL A 107 -10.60 -6.33 19.17
C VAL A 107 -11.88 -6.40 19.99
N GLN A 108 -13.02 -6.72 19.35
CA GLN A 108 -14.31 -6.88 20.05
C GLN A 108 -14.25 -8.04 21.06
N HIS A 109 -13.80 -9.22 20.62
CA HIS A 109 -13.64 -10.37 21.50
C HIS A 109 -12.71 -10.09 22.67
N HIS A 110 -11.60 -9.39 22.43
CA HIS A 110 -10.69 -9.03 23.50
C HIS A 110 -11.36 -8.10 24.51
N SER A 111 -12.10 -7.09 24.05
CA SER A 111 -12.86 -6.16 24.92
C SER A 111 -13.96 -6.85 25.73
N GLU A 112 -14.60 -7.88 25.17
CA GLU A 112 -15.64 -8.67 25.85
C GLU A 112 -15.06 -9.56 26.97
N ILE A 113 -13.84 -10.07 26.78
CA ILE A 113 -13.22 -11.03 27.71
C ILE A 113 -12.39 -10.31 28.78
N PHE A 114 -11.70 -9.24 28.41
CA PHE A 114 -10.72 -8.56 29.25
C PHE A 114 -11.17 -7.11 29.48
N LEU A 115 -11.65 -6.84 30.69
CA LEU A 115 -12.17 -5.53 31.12
C LEU A 115 -11.10 -4.41 31.18
N ASN A 116 -9.81 -4.77 31.12
CA ASN A 116 -8.68 -3.83 31.09
C ASN A 116 -8.08 -3.73 29.68
N LYS A 117 -7.69 -2.51 29.27
CA LYS A 117 -6.98 -2.23 28.01
C LYS A 117 -5.53 -2.73 28.10
N GLU A 118 -5.39 -4.03 27.92
CA GLU A 118 -4.17 -4.81 27.84
C GLU A 118 -3.29 -4.38 26.64
N PRO A 119 -1.97 -4.69 26.63
CA PRO A 119 -1.01 -4.18 25.65
C PRO A 119 -1.30 -4.60 24.19
N VAL A 120 -2.24 -5.50 23.95
CA VAL A 120 -2.58 -6.06 22.63
C VAL A 120 -3.62 -5.22 21.87
N VAL A 121 -4.50 -4.50 22.57
CA VAL A 121 -5.61 -3.74 21.93
C VAL A 121 -5.10 -2.59 21.07
N GLY A 122 -4.11 -1.84 21.56
CA GLY A 122 -3.49 -0.74 20.82
C GLY A 122 -2.87 -1.22 19.50
N PRO A 123 -1.96 -2.22 19.53
CA PRO A 123 -1.41 -2.85 18.33
C PRO A 123 -2.47 -3.40 17.37
N LEU A 124 -3.51 -4.08 17.86
CA LEU A 124 -4.63 -4.55 17.01
C LEU A 124 -5.33 -3.40 16.28
N SER A 125 -5.60 -2.29 16.98
CA SER A 125 -6.23 -1.12 16.36
C SER A 125 -5.32 -0.49 15.30
N ARG A 126 -4.00 -0.39 15.56
CA ARG A 126 -3.04 0.12 14.59
C ARG A 126 -3.02 -0.71 13.31
N VAL A 127 -2.93 -2.04 13.44
CA VAL A 127 -2.96 -2.96 12.29
C VAL A 127 -4.27 -2.83 11.50
N LYS A 128 -5.42 -2.71 12.19
CA LYS A 128 -6.73 -2.46 11.55
C LYS A 128 -6.73 -1.16 10.72
N ASP A 129 -6.23 -0.07 11.29
CA ASP A 129 -6.17 1.24 10.60
C ASP A 129 -5.17 1.21 9.43
N ARG A 130 -4.06 0.49 9.61
CA ARG A 130 -3.05 0.27 8.58
C ARG A 130 -3.60 -0.53 7.40
N LEU A 131 -4.37 -1.58 7.65
CA LEU A 131 -5.08 -2.36 6.61
C LEU A 131 -6.05 -1.49 5.80
N LEU A 132 -6.78 -0.58 6.46
CA LEU A 132 -7.65 0.37 5.76
C LEU A 132 -6.84 1.31 4.86
N TYR A 133 -5.75 1.86 5.38
CA TYR A 133 -4.89 2.76 4.60
C TYR A 133 -4.22 2.03 3.43
N HIS A 134 -3.79 0.78 3.64
CA HIS A 134 -3.22 -0.08 2.61
C HIS A 134 -4.25 -0.41 1.52
N SER A 135 -5.51 -0.72 1.88
CA SER A 135 -6.63 -0.88 0.95
C SER A 135 -6.83 0.34 0.03
N ILE A 136 -6.76 1.56 0.59
CA ILE A 136 -6.85 2.81 -0.19
C ILE A 136 -5.69 2.94 -1.17
N LYS A 137 -4.46 2.62 -0.74
CA LYS A 137 -3.27 2.66 -1.59
C LYS A 137 -3.35 1.65 -2.73
N VAL A 138 -3.75 0.41 -2.45
CA VAL A 138 -3.98 -0.64 -3.46
C VAL A 138 -5.05 -0.22 -4.46
N LYS A 139 -6.14 0.41 -4.00
CA LYS A 139 -7.17 0.98 -4.90
C LYS A 139 -6.57 2.04 -5.84
N HIS A 140 -5.69 2.91 -5.35
CA HIS A 140 -5.01 3.88 -6.21
C HIS A 140 -4.06 3.21 -7.22
N LEU A 141 -3.37 2.14 -6.83
CA LEU A 141 -2.55 1.36 -7.76
C LEU A 141 -3.39 0.73 -8.86
N LEU A 142 -4.53 0.11 -8.51
CA LEU A 142 -5.47 -0.44 -9.49
C LEU A 142 -5.91 0.63 -10.49
N ALA A 143 -6.37 1.79 -10.01
CA ALA A 143 -6.77 2.90 -10.89
C ALA A 143 -5.61 3.45 -11.74
N GLY A 144 -4.39 3.46 -11.21
CA GLY A 144 -3.21 4.03 -11.87
C GLY A 144 -2.52 3.12 -12.88
N PHE A 145 -2.58 1.80 -12.70
CA PHE A 145 -1.98 0.81 -13.59
C PHE A 145 -3.00 0.09 -14.48
N PHE A 146 -4.25 -0.01 -14.05
CA PHE A 146 -5.30 -0.81 -14.67
C PHE A 146 -6.65 -0.05 -14.66
N PRO A 147 -6.76 1.09 -15.36
CA PRO A 147 -7.93 1.98 -15.25
C PRO A 147 -9.25 1.32 -15.70
N ASP A 148 -9.19 0.33 -16.60
CA ASP A 148 -10.36 -0.38 -17.11
C ASP A 148 -10.84 -1.51 -16.20
N VAL A 149 -10.09 -1.82 -15.14
CA VAL A 149 -10.42 -2.91 -14.22
C VAL A 149 -11.37 -2.39 -13.13
N PRO A 150 -12.59 -2.96 -13.01
CA PRO A 150 -13.54 -2.52 -11.99
C PRO A 150 -13.05 -2.89 -10.60
N LEU A 151 -13.37 -2.06 -9.60
CA LEU A 151 -13.03 -2.40 -8.22
C LEU A 151 -14.00 -3.49 -7.71
N PRO A 152 -13.50 -4.56 -7.06
CA PRO A 152 -14.36 -5.57 -6.47
C PRO A 152 -15.31 -4.99 -5.43
N SER A 153 -16.47 -5.63 -5.27
CA SER A 153 -17.39 -5.28 -4.19
C SER A 153 -16.76 -5.60 -2.83
N LYS A 154 -17.10 -4.81 -1.81
CA LYS A 154 -16.60 -5.04 -0.46
C LYS A 154 -17.09 -6.40 0.06
N PRO A 155 -16.24 -7.17 0.75
CA PRO A 155 -16.62 -8.47 1.28
C PRO A 155 -17.70 -8.33 2.35
N ALA A 156 -18.52 -9.37 2.48
CA ALA A 156 -19.49 -9.47 3.57
C ALA A 156 -18.78 -9.58 4.93
N LEU A 157 -19.51 -9.26 6.00
CA LEU A 157 -18.99 -9.46 7.35
C LEU A 157 -18.70 -10.95 7.62
N PRO A 158 -17.61 -11.27 8.34
CA PRO A 158 -17.34 -12.62 8.80
C PRO A 158 -18.52 -13.19 9.59
N ARG A 159 -19.04 -14.35 9.16
CA ARG A 159 -20.08 -15.09 9.87
C ARG A 159 -19.42 -15.99 10.92
N LEU A 160 -19.14 -15.44 12.09
CA LEU A 160 -18.53 -16.21 13.17
C LEU A 160 -19.60 -16.75 14.10
N THR A 161 -19.55 -18.04 14.40
CA THR A 161 -20.37 -18.64 15.45
C THR A 161 -19.88 -18.17 16.81
N ALA A 162 -20.81 -17.95 17.75
CA ALA A 162 -20.49 -17.53 19.11
C ALA A 162 -19.79 -18.69 19.85
N GLY A 163 -18.45 -18.71 19.81
CA GLY A 163 -17.63 -19.67 20.53
C GLY A 163 -17.31 -19.24 21.97
N HIS A 164 -16.95 -20.20 22.82
CA HIS A 164 -16.43 -19.96 24.16
C HIS A 164 -15.11 -19.17 24.14
N THR A 165 -14.70 -18.58 25.27
CA THR A 165 -13.52 -17.72 25.41
C THR A 165 -12.23 -18.28 24.78
N TYR A 166 -12.00 -19.59 24.92
CA TYR A 166 -10.84 -20.25 24.32
C TYR A 166 -10.85 -20.22 22.78
N ALA A 167 -12.01 -20.47 22.15
CA ALA A 167 -12.17 -20.41 20.70
C ALA A 167 -11.94 -18.99 20.16
N LYS A 168 -12.31 -17.95 20.92
CA LYS A 168 -12.06 -16.55 20.56
C LYS A 168 -10.55 -16.21 20.53
N LYS A 169 -9.76 -16.79 21.45
CA LYS A 169 -8.29 -16.63 21.47
C LYS A 169 -7.63 -17.33 20.29
N GLU A 170 -7.99 -18.59 20.05
CA GLU A 170 -7.51 -19.39 18.91
C GLU A 170 -7.82 -18.73 17.57
N TYR A 171 -9.04 -18.20 17.43
CA TYR A 171 -9.43 -17.40 16.28
C TYR A 171 -8.53 -16.17 16.09
N GLY A 172 -8.28 -15.40 17.16
CA GLY A 172 -7.39 -14.23 17.08
C GLY A 172 -5.97 -14.60 16.66
N TRP A 173 -5.43 -15.70 17.19
CA TRP A 173 -4.13 -16.22 16.78
C TRP A 173 -4.12 -16.58 15.28
N LEU A 174 -5.14 -17.30 14.81
CA LEU A 174 -5.21 -17.73 13.41
C LEU A 174 -5.30 -16.56 12.44
N VAL A 175 -6.11 -15.55 12.78
CA VAL A 175 -6.20 -14.30 11.99
C VAL A 175 -4.82 -13.64 11.87
N LEU A 176 -4.08 -13.52 12.98
CA LEU A 176 -2.78 -12.84 13.00
C LEU A 176 -1.68 -13.61 12.26
N VAL A 177 -1.67 -14.94 12.40
CA VAL A 177 -0.77 -15.80 11.62
C VAL A 177 -1.04 -15.66 10.14
N ARG A 178 -2.30 -15.79 9.75
CA ARG A 178 -2.64 -15.76 8.34
C ARG A 178 -2.42 -14.37 7.72
N LEU A 179 -2.68 -13.31 8.47
CA LEU A 179 -2.38 -11.94 8.07
C LEU A 179 -0.89 -11.74 7.82
N ARG A 180 -0.03 -12.15 8.76
CA ARG A 180 1.42 -12.04 8.62
C ARG A 180 1.91 -12.78 7.38
N ASP A 181 1.47 -14.01 7.19
CA ASP A 181 1.89 -14.87 6.09
C ASP A 181 1.36 -14.33 4.75
N TRP A 182 0.14 -13.77 4.74
CA TRP A 182 -0.43 -13.10 3.58
C TRP A 182 0.34 -11.84 3.17
N GLU A 183 0.72 -10.99 4.13
CA GLU A 183 1.51 -9.78 3.86
C GLU A 183 2.86 -10.09 3.21
N GLU A 184 3.44 -11.26 3.48
CA GLU A 184 4.66 -11.71 2.80
C GLU A 184 4.43 -11.94 1.29
N HIS A 185 3.31 -12.57 0.92
CA HIS A 185 2.92 -12.75 -0.48
C HIS A 185 2.54 -11.43 -1.16
N VAL A 186 1.88 -10.52 -0.43
CA VAL A 186 1.58 -9.16 -0.91
C VAL A 186 2.87 -8.41 -1.23
N LEU A 187 3.87 -8.47 -0.35
CA LEU A 187 5.15 -7.82 -0.57
C LEU A 187 5.86 -8.36 -1.82
N GLN A 188 5.85 -9.68 -2.03
CA GLN A 188 6.41 -10.29 -3.23
C GLN A 188 5.73 -9.75 -4.50
N LEU A 189 4.39 -9.72 -4.53
CA LEU A 189 3.63 -9.17 -5.66
C LEU A 189 4.00 -7.71 -5.95
N LEU A 190 4.03 -6.86 -4.92
CA LEU A 190 4.33 -5.43 -5.11
C LEU A 190 5.77 -5.19 -5.55
N GLU A 191 6.72 -6.01 -5.08
CA GLU A 191 8.12 -5.95 -5.54
C GLU A 191 8.23 -6.42 -7.00
N GLU A 192 7.49 -7.44 -7.44
CA GLU A 192 7.41 -7.85 -8.85
C GLU A 192 6.89 -6.72 -9.75
N MET A 193 5.90 -5.96 -9.27
CA MET A 193 5.33 -4.82 -9.99
C MET A 193 6.33 -3.69 -10.25
N LYS A 194 7.43 -3.58 -9.50
CA LYS A 194 8.45 -2.54 -9.75
C LYS A 194 8.99 -2.60 -11.18
N ASN A 195 9.07 -3.80 -11.75
CA ASN A 195 9.55 -3.99 -13.12
C ASN A 195 8.62 -3.30 -14.16
N MET A 196 7.34 -3.15 -13.85
CA MET A 196 6.37 -2.46 -14.71
C MET A 196 6.64 -0.97 -14.83
N CYS A 197 7.20 -0.35 -13.79
CA CYS A 197 7.58 1.07 -13.81
C CYS A 197 8.70 1.36 -14.83
N GLY A 198 9.67 0.44 -14.96
CA GLY A 198 10.72 0.55 -15.98
C GLY A 198 10.18 0.46 -17.41
N GLN A 199 9.24 -0.46 -17.66
CA GLN A 199 8.64 -0.65 -18.98
C GLN A 199 7.73 0.50 -19.42
N GLN A 200 6.96 1.10 -18.49
CA GLN A 200 6.11 2.26 -18.80
C GLN A 200 6.93 3.50 -19.20
N ARG A 201 8.11 3.70 -18.60
CA ARG A 201 9.02 4.79 -18.97
C ARG A 201 9.57 4.61 -20.39
N LEU A 202 9.93 3.39 -20.77
CA LEU A 202 10.49 3.08 -22.09
C LEU A 202 9.45 3.22 -23.22
N LYS A 203 8.23 2.68 -23.03
CA LYS A 203 7.14 2.77 -24.02
C LYS A 203 6.77 4.22 -24.34
N ARG A 204 6.80 5.11 -23.35
CA ARG A 204 6.50 6.53 -23.56
C ARG A 204 7.61 7.26 -24.29
N LEU A 205 8.89 7.06 -23.94
CA LEU A 205 10.00 7.67 -24.70
C LEU A 205 9.94 7.32 -26.18
N LEU A 206 9.60 6.07 -26.50
CA LEU A 206 9.39 5.62 -27.87
C LEU A 206 8.18 6.29 -28.53
N HIS A 207 7.06 6.45 -27.81
CA HIS A 207 5.90 7.18 -28.30
C HIS A 207 6.21 8.67 -28.55
N THR A 208 6.89 9.36 -27.64
CA THR A 208 7.25 10.77 -27.81
C THR A 208 8.20 10.97 -28.99
N PHE A 209 9.17 10.06 -29.16
CA PHE A 209 10.09 10.09 -30.30
C PHE A 209 9.36 9.89 -31.63
N ASN A 210 8.41 8.95 -31.69
CA ASN A 210 7.60 8.70 -32.87
C ASN A 210 6.55 9.80 -33.17
N SER A 211 6.24 10.67 -32.20
CA SER A 211 5.31 11.80 -32.39
C SER A 211 6.01 13.08 -32.87
N LEU A 212 7.34 13.07 -32.91
CA LEU A 212 8.20 14.19 -33.31
C LEU A 212 8.80 14.00 -34.72
N LEU A 213 8.53 12.85 -35.35
CA LEU A 213 8.85 12.51 -36.75
C LEU A 213 7.59 12.64 -37.60
#